data_AF-A0A1G9Y4W5-F1
#
_entry.id   AF-A0A1G9Y4W5-F1
#
_cell.length_a   1.000
_cell.length_b   1.000
_cell.length_c   1.000
_cell.angle_alpha   90.00
_cell.angle_beta   90.00
_cell.angle_gamma   90.00
#
_symmetry.space_group_name_H-M   'P 1'
#
loop_
_entity.id
_entity.type
_entity.pdbx_description
1 polymer ?
#
loop_
_entity_poly.entity_id
_entity_poly.type
_entity_poly.pdbx_seq_one_letter_code
_entity_poly.pdbx_strand_id
1 'polypeptide(L)'
;MGVFVYGTLTDPDRVAAVLDDWSFVPDAVRRGAHRVDGRYPTLAPGGETAGRLLRTAATDALDRYEGVESGLYRRGSRSTR
;
A
#
# COMPACT_ATOMS: atom_id res chain seq x y z
N MET A 1 11.05 4.48 3.68
CA MET A 1 10.45 4.34 2.33
C MET A 1 8.97 4.68 2.39
N GLY A 2 8.33 5.11 1.30
CA GLY A 2 6.89 5.42 1.26
C GLY A 2 6.10 4.38 0.46
N VAL A 3 5.10 3.75 1.08
CA VAL A 3 4.26 2.70 0.50
C VAL A 3 2.82 3.21 0.42
N PHE A 4 2.24 3.19 -0.78
CA PHE A 4 0.84 3.56 -0.97
C PHE A 4 -0.06 2.38 -0.61
N VAL A 5 -0.91 2.55 0.39
CA VAL A 5 -1.87 1.55 0.88
C VAL A 5 -3.29 2.00 0.57
N TYR A 6 -4.12 1.08 0.09
CA TYR A 6 -5.49 1.36 -0.41
C TYR A 6 -6.50 0.29 0.04
N GLY A 7 -6.05 -0.62 0.90
CA GLY A 7 -6.80 -1.75 1.45
C GLY A 7 -6.78 -1.73 2.97
N THR A 8 -6.62 -2.89 3.60
CA THR A 8 -6.70 -3.06 5.07
C THR A 8 -5.61 -2.31 5.83
N LEU A 9 -4.46 -2.04 5.21
CA LEU A 9 -3.37 -1.27 5.81
C LEU A 9 -3.61 0.25 5.85
N THR A 10 -4.80 0.74 5.51
CA THR A 10 -5.21 2.12 5.83
C THR A 10 -5.64 2.27 7.30
N ASP A 11 -5.90 1.15 7.98
CA ASP A 11 -6.26 1.08 9.39
C ASP A 11 -5.00 1.07 10.28
N PRO A 12 -4.83 2.06 11.18
CA PRO A 12 -3.65 2.15 12.06
C PRO A 12 -3.46 0.93 12.96
N ASP A 13 -4.53 0.28 13.45
CA ASP A 13 -4.41 -0.87 14.34
C ASP A 13 -3.84 -2.09 13.59
N ARG A 14 -4.22 -2.24 12.32
CA ARG A 14 -3.66 -3.26 11.43
C ARG A 14 -2.20 -3.01 11.12
N VAL A 15 -1.81 -1.75 10.95
CA VAL A 15 -0.41 -1.38 10.70
C VAL A 15 0.43 -1.63 11.96
N ALA A 16 -0.04 -1.25 13.14
CA ALA A 16 0.66 -1.47 14.40
C ALA A 16 0.86 -2.95 14.75
N ALA A 17 -0.02 -3.85 14.26
CA ALA A 17 0.16 -5.29 14.40
C ALA A 17 1.27 -5.86 13.51
N VAL A 18 1.71 -5.13 12.48
CA VAL A 18 2.68 -5.59 11.47
C VAL A 18 4.00 -4.83 11.59
N LEU A 19 3.96 -3.56 12.00
CA LEU A 19 5.09 -2.65 12.03
C LEU A 19 5.19 -1.97 13.40
N ASP A 20 6.38 -1.99 13.97
CA ASP A 20 6.69 -1.28 15.22
C ASP A 20 7.00 0.21 14.98
N ASP A 21 7.58 0.56 13.82
CA ASP A 21 7.93 1.94 13.45
C ASP A 21 7.31 2.34 12.11
N TRP A 22 6.30 3.22 12.18
CA TRP A 22 5.54 3.67 11.02
C TRP A 22 4.88 5.04 11.24
N SER A 23 4.58 5.72 10.14
CA SER A 23 3.76 6.94 10.14
C SER A 23 2.90 7.05 8.89
N PHE A 24 1.68 7.55 9.04
CA PHE A 24 0.87 7.96 7.88
C PHE A 24 1.23 9.39 7.46
N VAL A 25 1.41 9.58 6.17
CA VAL A 25 1.44 10.91 5.54
C VAL A 25 -0.02 11.29 5.21
N PRO A 26 -0.39 12.59 5.23
CA PRO A 26 -1.72 13.07 4.87
C PRO A 26 -2.27 12.46 3.58
N ASP A 27 -3.60 12.37 3.50
CA ASP A 27 -4.34 11.59 2.51
C ASP A 27 -3.77 11.76 1.10
N ALA A 28 -3.34 10.63 0.53
CA ALA A 28 -2.70 10.59 -0.77
C ALA A 28 -3.71 10.05 -1.78
N VAL A 29 -3.93 10.80 -2.86
CA VAL A 29 -4.67 10.29 -4.02
C VAL A 29 -3.68 9.77 -5.03
N ARG A 30 -3.77 8.48 -5.35
CA ARG A 30 -2.98 7.90 -6.44
C ARG A 30 -3.70 8.13 -7.75
N ARG A 31 -3.15 9.01 -8.58
CA ARG A 31 -3.62 9.25 -9.94
C ARG A 31 -2.99 8.27 -10.93
N GLY A 32 -3.74 7.90 -11.97
CA GLY A 32 -3.31 6.95 -13.00
C GLY A 32 -3.49 5.49 -12.61
N ALA A 33 -4.25 5.21 -11.55
CA ALA A 33 -4.64 3.86 -11.19
C ALA A 33 -5.96 3.86 -10.42
N HIS A 34 -6.82 2.89 -10.74
CA HIS A 34 -8.11 2.69 -10.12
C HIS A 34 -8.10 1.34 -9.41
N ARG A 35 -8.82 1.29 -8.30
CA ARG A 35 -9.09 0.06 -7.59
C ARG A 35 -10.08 -0.76 -8.40
N VAL A 36 -9.72 -2.00 -8.67
CA VAL A 36 -10.62 -3.01 -9.21
C VAL A 36 -11.00 -3.91 -8.04
N ASP A 37 -12.27 -3.85 -7.64
CA ASP A 37 -12.80 -4.74 -6.62
C ASP A 37 -12.95 -6.16 -7.19
N GLY A 38 -12.43 -7.13 -6.46
CA GLY A 38 -12.47 -8.55 -6.78
C GLY A 38 -12.17 -9.37 -5.53
N ARG A 39 -12.03 -10.71 -5.66
CA ARG A 39 -11.68 -11.58 -4.51
C ARG A 39 -10.36 -11.17 -3.83
N TYR A 40 -9.47 -10.56 -4.61
CA TYR A 40 -8.29 -9.85 -4.13
C TYR A 40 -8.30 -8.45 -4.78
N PRO A 41 -8.63 -7.38 -4.05
CA PRO A 41 -8.64 -6.03 -4.59
C PRO A 41 -7.28 -5.67 -5.18
N THR A 42 -7.23 -5.21 -6.43
CA THR A 42 -5.98 -4.86 -7.11
C THR A 42 -6.04 -3.48 -7.76
N LEU A 43 -4.88 -2.96 -8.15
CA LEU A 43 -4.74 -1.66 -8.82
C LEU A 43 -4.50 -1.86 -10.31
N ALA A 44 -5.48 -1.50 -11.13
CA ALA A 44 -5.32 -1.46 -12.58
C ALA A 44 -4.86 -0.08 -13.06
N PRO A 45 -4.15 0.02 -14.21
CA PRO A 45 -3.79 1.30 -14.81
C PRO A 45 -5.01 2.16 -15.17
N GLY A 46 -4.87 3.48 -15.07
CA GLY A 46 -5.92 4.48 -15.40
C GLY A 46 -6.81 4.82 -14.20
N GLY A 47 -7.42 6.01 -14.17
CA GLY A 47 -8.31 6.46 -13.07
C GLY A 47 -7.59 6.97 -11.81
N GLU A 48 -8.32 7.08 -10.69
CA GLU A 48 -7.80 7.56 -9.40
C GLU A 48 -8.21 6.61 -8.27
N THR A 49 -7.31 6.39 -7.31
CA THR A 49 -7.60 5.60 -6.10
C THR A 49 -7.24 6.42 -4.87
N ALA A 50 -8.21 6.59 -3.97
CA ALA A 50 -7.96 7.14 -2.66
C ALA A 50 -7.26 6.09 -1.77
N GLY A 51 -6.25 6.53 -1.03
CA GLY A 51 -5.52 5.69 -0.09
C GLY A 51 -4.69 6.54 0.85
N ARG A 52 -3.75 5.90 1.54
CA ARG A 52 -2.81 6.57 2.42
C ARG A 52 -1.40 6.22 2.04
N LEU A 53 -0.47 7.14 2.30
CA LEU A 53 0.95 6.87 2.13
C LEU A 53 1.53 6.51 3.49
N LEU A 54 1.89 5.25 3.66
CA LEU A 54 2.54 4.70 4.83
C LEU A 54 4.05 4.86 4.70
N ARG A 55 4.69 5.52 5.66
CA ARG A 55 6.16 5.61 5.75
C ARG A 55 6.67 4.65 6.80
N THR A 56 7.59 3.79 6.39
CA THR A 56 8.31 2.86 7.27
C THR A 56 9.65 2.47 6.66
N ALA A 57 10.59 2.05 7.51
CA ALA A 57 11.83 1.41 7.11
C ALA A 57 11.70 -0.12 7.01
N ALA A 58 10.71 -0.72 7.68
CA ALA A 58 10.52 -2.18 7.77
C ALA A 58 9.72 -2.73 6.58
N THR A 59 10.30 -2.64 5.38
CA THR A 59 9.64 -3.05 4.13
C THR A 59 9.48 -4.57 4.00
N ASP A 60 10.35 -5.35 4.64
CA ASP A 60 10.31 -6.82 4.60
C ASP A 60 9.12 -7.39 5.40
N ALA A 61 8.73 -6.74 6.50
CA ALA A 61 7.55 -7.12 7.28
C ALA A 61 6.26 -6.92 6.48
N LEU A 62 6.19 -5.82 5.73
CA LEU A 62 5.12 -5.55 4.77
C LEU A 62 5.07 -6.59 3.65
N ASP A 63 6.21 -6.94 3.07
CA ASP A 63 6.28 -7.92 1.98
C ASP A 63 5.82 -9.31 2.44
N ARG A 64 6.14 -9.69 3.70
CA ARG A 64 5.64 -10.92 4.30
C ARG A 64 4.13 -10.88 4.55
N TYR A 65 3.60 -9.77 5.07
CA TYR A 65 2.17 -9.62 5.36
C TYR A 65 1.32 -9.67 4.08
N GLU A 66 1.74 -8.97 3.03
CA GLU A 66 1.04 -8.94 1.73
C GLU A 66 1.36 -10.19 0.88
N GLY A 67 2.21 -11.10 1.34
CA GLY A 67 2.58 -12.31 0.60
C GLY A 67 3.28 -11.98 -0.73
N VAL A 68 4.11 -10.95 -0.78
CA VAL A 68 4.88 -10.56 -1.98
C VAL A 68 5.80 -11.70 -2.42
N GLU A 69 6.38 -12.43 -1.48
CA GLU A 69 7.18 -13.64 -1.74
C GLU A 69 6.34 -14.79 -2.34
N SER A 70 5.03 -14.80 -2.10
CA SER A 70 4.07 -15.75 -2.70
C SER A 70 3.50 -15.30 -4.05
N GLY A 71 3.95 -14.14 -4.58
CA GLY A 71 3.55 -13.60 -5.87
C GLY A 71 2.16 -12.94 -5.90
N LEU A 72 1.52 -12.75 -4.74
CA LEU A 72 0.17 -12.19 -4.64
C LEU A 72 0.13 -10.68 -4.87
N TYR A 73 1.18 -9.95 -4.48
CA TYR A 73 1.32 -8.51 -4.75
C TYR A 73 2.71 -8.16 -5.28
N ARG A 74 2.78 -7.21 -6.22
CA ARG A 74 4.03 -6.72 -6.81
C ARG A 74 4.31 -5.30 -6.36
N ARG A 75 5.49 -5.08 -5.75
CA ARG A 75 5.96 -3.72 -5.39
C ARG A 75 6.19 -2.91 -6.67
N GLY A 76 5.42 -1.84 -6.85
CA GLY A 76 5.65 -0.85 -7.89
C GLY A 76 6.28 0.40 -7.30
N SER A 77 7.49 0.76 -7.75
CA SER A 77 8.07 2.08 -7.46
C SER A 77 7.62 3.06 -8.54
N ARG A 78 7.11 4.22 -8.14
CA ARG A 78 6.95 5.37 -9.04
C ARG A 78 7.52 6.60 -8.36
N SER A 79 8.49 7.23 -9.01
CA SER A 79 8.96 8.56 -8.63
C SER A 79 7.88 9.54 -9.04
N THR A 80 7.20 10.15 -8.09
CA THR A 80 6.41 11.37 -8.34
C THR A 80 7.41 12.45 -8.72
N ARG A 81 7.36 12.90 -9.98
CA ARG A 81 8.14 14.03 -10.47
C ARG A 81 7.29 15.28 -10.43
#